data_AF-A0A8S3TPU1-F1
#
_entry.id   AF-A0A8S3TPU1-F1
#
_cell.length_a   1.000
_cell.length_b   1.000
_cell.length_c   1.000
_cell.angle_alpha   90.00
_cell.angle_beta   90.00
_cell.angle_gamma   90.00
#
_symmetry.space_group_name_H-M   'P 1'
#
loop_
_entity.id
_entity.type
_entity.pdbx_description
1 polymer ?
#
loop_
_entity_poly.entity_id
_entity_poly.type
_entity_poly.pdbx_seq_one_letter_code
_entity_poly.pdbx_strand_id
1 'polypeptide(L)'
;MMEQHNNDTFQITTTLSPYDFKGIPLEVGIPMIFITFCSIIISSIVLIYLIRSNKGNFFKWKVIERFSLYTVVCDLLFYTAQTATGIHQGIAKYARITKLACSIYGFLILEFAISQIFLSTVIAIYAFNLVIRNRNLPLGKWDVFLLCPAIGFPLVELTLVAFFGKFSPNPAFCSIKEERGFVTFHFLQVCLVAFLSFAIIIALYLIIWCYIKRQTRVMNESFGQQSAINSRRLAFKLSLFVLVHVIQFGVNAIEGLWISFDEPPMGLRYASIFIGATGGIMNGVVFLMVNK
;
A
#
# COMPACT_ATOMS: atom_id res chain seq x y z
N MET A 1 -25.30 -70.43 -6.25
CA MET A 1 -26.11 -69.35 -5.63
C MET A 1 -25.33 -68.84 -4.44
N MET A 2 -24.87 -67.59 -4.35
CA MET A 2 -24.93 -66.43 -5.22
C MET A 2 -23.76 -65.54 -4.74
N GLU A 3 -22.92 -65.08 -5.66
CA GLU A 3 -21.93 -64.03 -5.40
C GLU A 3 -22.66 -62.74 -5.03
N GLN A 4 -22.25 -62.13 -3.93
CA GLN A 4 -22.76 -60.83 -3.49
C GLN A 4 -21.89 -59.75 -4.13
N HIS A 5 -22.32 -59.27 -5.29
CA HIS A 5 -21.68 -58.19 -6.04
C HIS A 5 -22.06 -56.85 -5.38
N ASN A 6 -21.10 -56.21 -4.71
CA ASN A 6 -21.21 -54.83 -4.23
C ASN A 6 -21.38 -53.89 -5.43
N ASN A 7 -22.57 -53.30 -5.56
CA ASN A 7 -22.82 -52.12 -6.40
C ASN A 7 -22.80 -50.89 -5.49
N ASP A 8 -21.59 -50.39 -5.19
CA ASP A 8 -21.43 -49.04 -4.65
C ASP A 8 -21.66 -48.04 -5.78
N THR A 9 -22.91 -47.60 -5.87
CA THR A 9 -23.32 -46.45 -6.67
C THR A 9 -22.59 -45.23 -6.12
N PHE A 10 -21.50 -44.85 -6.77
CA PHE A 10 -20.72 -43.65 -6.53
C PHE A 10 -21.60 -42.42 -6.80
N GLN A 11 -22.32 -41.95 -5.78
CA GLN A 11 -22.91 -40.62 -5.81
C GLN A 11 -21.78 -39.61 -5.82
N ILE A 12 -21.50 -39.07 -7.01
CA ILE A 12 -20.71 -37.85 -7.18
C ILE A 12 -21.57 -36.72 -6.60
N THR A 13 -21.52 -36.54 -5.29
CA THR A 13 -21.89 -35.27 -4.68
C THR A 13 -20.74 -34.32 -4.97
N THR A 14 -20.77 -33.66 -6.13
CA THR A 14 -19.98 -32.45 -6.39
C THR A 14 -20.52 -31.33 -5.51
N THR A 15 -20.28 -31.42 -4.20
CA THR A 15 -20.23 -30.24 -3.36
C THR A 15 -18.98 -29.47 -3.76
N LEU A 16 -19.09 -28.63 -4.80
CA LEU A 16 -18.18 -27.51 -4.95
C LEU A 16 -18.27 -26.74 -3.63
N SER A 17 -17.22 -26.80 -2.82
CA SER A 17 -17.07 -25.87 -1.70
C SER A 17 -17.15 -24.46 -2.30
N PRO A 18 -18.03 -23.56 -1.82
CA PRO A 18 -18.17 -22.20 -2.35
C PRO A 18 -16.91 -21.33 -2.13
N TYR A 19 -15.84 -21.90 -1.57
CA TYR A 19 -14.58 -21.26 -1.24
C TYR A 19 -13.46 -21.83 -2.12
N ASP A 20 -13.14 -21.16 -3.23
CA ASP A 20 -11.98 -21.51 -4.08
C ASP A 20 -10.73 -20.66 -3.77
N PHE A 21 -10.79 -19.71 -2.82
CA PHE A 21 -9.63 -18.94 -2.30
C PHE A 21 -9.35 -19.22 -0.82
N LYS A 22 -9.09 -20.47 -0.42
CA LYS A 22 -8.72 -20.85 0.97
C LYS A 22 -9.52 -20.13 2.08
N GLY A 23 -10.80 -19.84 1.90
CA GLY A 23 -11.63 -19.11 2.89
C GLY A 23 -12.21 -17.76 2.44
N ILE A 24 -11.90 -17.29 1.22
CA ILE A 24 -12.61 -16.16 0.58
C ILE A 24 -13.55 -16.68 -0.51
N PRO A 25 -14.80 -16.19 -0.58
CA PRO A 25 -15.72 -16.51 -1.67
C PRO A 25 -15.18 -16.06 -3.01
N LEU A 26 -15.44 -16.84 -4.07
CA LEU A 26 -15.03 -16.49 -5.44
C LEU A 26 -15.55 -15.11 -5.87
N GLU A 27 -16.75 -14.76 -5.40
CA GLU A 27 -17.44 -13.48 -5.61
C GLU A 27 -16.66 -12.27 -5.06
N VAL A 28 -15.74 -12.48 -4.12
CA VAL A 28 -14.87 -11.44 -3.54
C VAL A 28 -13.50 -11.47 -4.21
N GLY A 29 -12.95 -12.66 -4.45
CA GLY A 29 -11.61 -12.82 -5.02
C GLY A 29 -11.50 -12.33 -6.47
N ILE A 30 -12.50 -12.58 -7.32
CA ILE A 30 -12.48 -12.12 -8.72
C ILE A 30 -12.49 -10.59 -8.83
N PRO A 31 -13.41 -9.86 -8.15
CA PRO A 31 -13.38 -8.41 -8.13
C PRO A 31 -12.08 -7.83 -7.57
N MET A 32 -11.48 -8.45 -6.55
CA MET A 32 -10.17 -8.04 -6.03
C MET A 32 -9.11 -8.08 -7.13
N ILE A 33 -8.97 -9.20 -7.84
CA ILE A 33 -8.00 -9.36 -8.94
C ILE A 33 -8.24 -8.32 -10.04
N PHE A 34 -9.50 -8.07 -10.38
CA PHE A 34 -9.85 -7.07 -11.39
C PHE A 34 -9.42 -5.66 -10.97
N ILE A 35 -9.70 -5.26 -9.72
CA ILE A 35 -9.33 -3.94 -9.19
C ILE A 35 -7.80 -3.79 -9.13
N THR A 36 -7.07 -4.80 -8.64
CA THR A 36 -5.60 -4.73 -8.60
C THR A 36 -5.00 -4.66 -10.00
N PHE A 37 -5.60 -5.34 -10.98
CA PHE A 37 -5.20 -5.23 -12.39
C PHE A 37 -5.45 -3.83 -12.96
N CYS A 38 -6.61 -3.22 -12.67
CA CYS A 38 -6.88 -1.83 -13.03
C CYS A 38 -5.87 -0.86 -12.38
N SER A 39 -5.50 -1.09 -11.11
CA SER A 39 -4.46 -0.34 -10.41
C SER A 39 -3.10 -0.42 -11.13
N ILE A 40 -2.72 -1.59 -11.67
CA ILE A 40 -1.50 -1.75 -12.49
C ILE A 40 -1.59 -0.91 -13.77
N ILE A 41 -2.70 -0.97 -14.50
CA ILE A 41 -2.87 -0.21 -15.75
C ILE A 41 -2.73 1.29 -15.49
N ILE A 42 -3.44 1.80 -14.49
CA ILE A 42 -3.41 3.23 -14.16
C ILE A 42 -2.01 3.66 -13.72
N SER A 43 -1.37 2.89 -12.85
CA SER A 43 0.00 3.17 -12.40
C SER A 43 0.98 3.15 -13.58
N SER A 44 0.81 2.23 -14.53
CA SER A 44 1.64 2.16 -15.74
C SER A 44 1.47 3.39 -16.63
N ILE A 45 0.23 3.86 -16.81
CA ILE A 45 -0.06 5.09 -17.56
C ILE A 45 0.62 6.29 -16.92
N VAL A 46 0.51 6.43 -15.58
CA VAL A 46 1.17 7.52 -14.84
C VAL A 46 2.69 7.43 -14.96
N LEU A 47 3.28 6.23 -14.84
CA LEU A 47 4.72 6.03 -15.02
C LEU A 47 5.20 6.46 -16.41
N ILE A 48 4.51 6.00 -17.46
CA ILE A 48 4.83 6.36 -18.85
C ILE A 48 4.71 7.87 -19.04
N TYR A 49 3.67 8.48 -18.49
CA TYR A 49 3.49 9.94 -18.55
C TYR A 49 4.64 10.67 -17.86
N LEU A 50 5.02 10.27 -16.63
CA LEU A 50 6.09 10.90 -15.86
C LEU A 50 7.43 10.84 -16.60
N ILE A 51 7.77 9.68 -17.16
CA ILE A 51 9.02 9.48 -17.92
C ILE A 51 9.00 10.29 -19.22
N ARG A 52 7.86 10.38 -19.92
CA ARG A 52 7.76 11.12 -21.19
C ARG A 52 7.72 12.64 -21.00
N SER A 53 7.05 13.12 -19.95
CA SER A 53 6.88 14.55 -19.66
C SER A 53 8.14 15.18 -19.07
N ASN A 54 8.94 14.42 -18.32
CA ASN A 54 10.13 14.93 -17.65
C ASN A 54 11.42 14.45 -18.33
N LYS A 55 11.97 15.27 -19.22
CA LYS A 55 13.26 15.00 -19.87
C LYS A 55 14.42 15.56 -19.03
N GLY A 56 15.55 14.86 -19.03
CA GLY A 56 16.79 15.29 -18.37
C GLY A 56 17.04 14.63 -17.02
N ASN A 57 17.90 15.24 -16.20
CA ASN A 57 18.35 14.64 -14.94
C ASN A 57 17.21 14.53 -13.93
N PHE A 58 16.92 13.29 -13.50
CA PHE A 58 15.88 12.94 -12.52
C PHE A 58 15.92 13.82 -11.25
N PHE A 59 17.11 14.10 -10.73
CA PHE A 59 17.27 14.89 -9.50
C PHE A 59 16.88 16.38 -9.66
N LYS A 60 16.60 16.83 -10.88
CA LYS A 60 16.12 18.20 -11.18
C LYS A 60 14.62 18.28 -11.45
N TRP A 61 13.90 17.15 -11.46
CA TRP A 61 12.44 17.13 -11.67
C TRP A 61 11.72 17.89 -10.54
N LYS A 62 10.43 18.24 -10.70
CA LYS A 62 9.69 18.86 -9.59
C LYS A 62 9.54 17.85 -8.46
N VAL A 63 9.53 18.36 -7.22
CA VAL A 63 9.37 17.53 -6.01
C VAL A 63 8.14 16.63 -6.09
N ILE A 64 7.02 17.19 -6.55
CA ILE A 64 5.76 16.44 -6.68
C ILE A 64 5.84 15.33 -7.74
N GLU A 65 6.56 15.54 -8.84
CA GLU A 65 6.76 14.55 -9.90
C GLU A 65 7.64 13.40 -9.40
N ARG A 66 8.68 13.70 -8.60
CA ARG A 66 9.53 12.67 -7.96
C ARG A 66 8.76 11.84 -6.94
N PHE A 67 7.99 12.47 -6.06
CA PHE A 67 7.12 11.72 -5.13
C PHE A 67 6.09 10.87 -5.87
N SER A 68 5.49 11.41 -6.93
CA SER A 68 4.58 10.64 -7.79
C SER A 68 5.28 9.42 -8.41
N LEU A 69 6.52 9.57 -8.86
CA LEU A 69 7.30 8.45 -9.40
C LEU A 69 7.54 7.37 -8.34
N TYR A 70 7.98 7.75 -7.14
CA TYR A 70 8.21 6.81 -6.05
C TYR A 70 6.94 6.03 -5.69
N THR A 71 5.81 6.73 -5.55
CA THR A 71 4.51 6.11 -5.26
C THR A 71 4.11 5.12 -6.36
N VAL A 72 4.23 5.51 -7.63
CA VAL A 72 3.81 4.66 -8.77
C VAL A 72 4.69 3.42 -8.92
N VAL A 73 5.99 3.51 -8.65
CA VAL A 73 6.87 2.34 -8.64
C VAL A 73 6.47 1.37 -7.53
N CYS A 74 6.16 1.88 -6.33
CA CYS A 74 5.66 1.05 -5.24
C CYS A 74 4.32 0.39 -5.60
N ASP A 75 3.39 1.15 -6.17
CA ASP A 75 2.07 0.64 -6.60
C ASP A 75 2.22 -0.48 -7.63
N LEU A 76 3.05 -0.29 -8.67
CA LEU A 76 3.22 -1.29 -9.72
C LEU A 76 3.72 -2.62 -9.16
N LEU A 77 4.74 -2.59 -8.29
CA LEU A 77 5.33 -3.80 -7.73
C LEU A 77 4.39 -4.46 -6.72
N PHE A 78 3.71 -3.66 -5.89
CA PHE A 78 2.69 -4.13 -4.95
C PHE A 78 1.52 -4.82 -5.68
N TYR A 79 0.85 -4.12 -6.61
CA TYR A 79 -0.34 -4.66 -7.27
C TYR A 79 -0.02 -5.79 -8.23
N THR A 80 1.17 -5.81 -8.84
CA THR A 80 1.61 -6.93 -9.67
C THR A 80 1.76 -8.20 -8.83
N ALA A 81 2.41 -8.11 -7.66
CA ALA A 81 2.53 -9.24 -6.75
C ALA A 81 1.16 -9.70 -6.22
N GLN A 82 0.28 -8.75 -5.89
CA GLN A 82 -1.07 -9.05 -5.40
C GLN A 82 -1.94 -9.71 -6.48
N THR A 83 -1.91 -9.20 -7.71
CA THR A 83 -2.64 -9.76 -8.86
C THR A 83 -2.12 -11.16 -9.20
N ALA A 84 -0.80 -11.34 -9.25
CA ALA A 84 -0.18 -12.65 -9.52
C ALA A 84 -0.57 -13.68 -8.45
N THR A 85 -0.58 -13.27 -7.18
CA THR A 85 -1.02 -14.15 -6.08
C THR A 85 -2.50 -14.53 -6.22
N GLY A 86 -3.36 -13.56 -6.50
CA GLY A 86 -4.79 -13.80 -6.69
C GLY A 86 -5.06 -14.76 -7.85
N ILE A 87 -4.37 -14.61 -8.98
CA ILE A 87 -4.47 -15.54 -10.13
C ILE A 87 -4.03 -16.95 -9.74
N HIS A 88 -2.88 -17.09 -9.05
CA HIS A 88 -2.36 -18.38 -8.60
C HIS A 88 -3.26 -19.06 -7.56
N GLN A 89 -3.91 -18.29 -6.68
CA GLN A 89 -4.78 -18.84 -5.64
C GLN A 89 -6.20 -19.15 -6.13
N GLY A 90 -6.77 -18.30 -6.99
CA GLY A 90 -8.19 -18.38 -7.36
C GLY A 90 -8.52 -19.01 -8.71
N ILE A 91 -7.62 -18.88 -9.69
CA ILE A 91 -7.87 -19.35 -11.06
C ILE A 91 -7.11 -20.64 -11.31
N ALA A 92 -5.90 -20.75 -10.79
CA ALA A 92 -5.08 -21.94 -10.96
C ALA A 92 -5.44 -23.03 -9.93
N LYS A 93 -6.68 -23.56 -10.01
CA LYS A 93 -7.23 -24.62 -9.13
C LYS A 93 -6.32 -25.86 -8.99
N TYR A 94 -5.38 -26.06 -9.91
CA TYR A 94 -4.43 -27.17 -9.98
C TYR A 94 -2.96 -26.79 -9.69
N ALA A 95 -2.60 -25.50 -9.74
CA ALA A 95 -1.23 -25.06 -9.47
C ALA A 95 -1.15 -24.53 -8.04
N ARG A 96 -0.86 -25.42 -7.08
CA ARG A 96 -0.53 -24.97 -5.72
C ARG A 96 0.63 -23.98 -5.82
N ILE A 97 0.41 -22.76 -5.33
CA ILE A 97 1.47 -21.75 -5.25
C ILE A 97 2.69 -22.37 -4.55
N THR A 98 3.84 -22.34 -5.23
CA THR A 98 5.07 -22.89 -4.66
C THR A 98 5.51 -22.04 -3.48
N LYS A 99 6.22 -22.64 -2.52
CA LYS A 99 6.79 -21.91 -1.37
C LYS A 99 7.63 -20.71 -1.84
N LEU A 100 8.42 -20.91 -2.89
CA LEU A 100 9.25 -19.86 -3.49
C LEU A 100 8.41 -18.72 -4.06
N ALA A 101 7.41 -19.03 -4.90
CA ALA A 101 6.54 -18.00 -5.49
C ALA A 101 5.80 -17.22 -4.40
N CYS A 102 5.30 -17.90 -3.37
CA CYS A 102 4.62 -17.24 -2.25
C CYS A 102 5.56 -16.35 -1.45
N SER A 103 6.81 -16.78 -1.22
CA SER A 103 7.81 -15.95 -0.57
C SER A 103 8.13 -14.69 -1.38
N ILE A 104 8.25 -14.80 -2.70
CA ILE A 104 8.51 -13.65 -3.58
C ILE A 104 7.34 -12.68 -3.55
N TYR A 105 6.10 -13.18 -3.71
CA TYR A 105 4.94 -12.28 -3.72
C TYR A 105 4.70 -11.63 -2.36
N GLY A 106 4.77 -12.40 -1.26
CA GLY A 106 4.60 -11.85 0.08
C GLY A 106 5.68 -10.83 0.43
N PHE A 107 6.92 -11.07 0.00
CA PHE A 107 8.01 -10.11 0.12
C PHE A 107 7.68 -8.80 -0.61
N LEU A 108 7.33 -8.86 -1.90
CA LEU A 108 7.01 -7.66 -2.69
C LEU A 108 5.80 -6.89 -2.12
N ILE A 109 4.74 -7.61 -1.72
CA ILE A 109 3.54 -6.99 -1.13
C ILE A 109 3.91 -6.22 0.14
N LEU A 110 4.63 -6.84 1.08
CA LEU A 110 4.97 -6.18 2.34
C LEU A 110 6.03 -5.08 2.16
N GLU A 111 7.03 -5.32 1.32
CA GLU A 111 8.12 -4.38 1.04
C GLU A 111 7.56 -3.04 0.55
N PHE A 112 6.71 -3.10 -0.48
CA PHE A 112 6.15 -1.90 -1.08
C PHE A 112 5.00 -1.32 -0.28
N ALA A 113 4.27 -2.11 0.52
CA ALA A 113 3.34 -1.58 1.49
C ALA A 113 4.05 -0.72 2.54
N ILE A 114 5.09 -1.26 3.19
CA ILE A 114 5.81 -0.55 4.25
C ILE A 114 6.60 0.62 3.66
N SER A 115 7.18 0.48 2.47
CA SER A 115 7.84 1.59 1.76
C SER A 115 6.90 2.77 1.54
N GLN A 116 5.63 2.53 1.20
CA GLN A 116 4.64 3.60 1.04
C GLN A 116 4.29 4.32 2.36
N ILE A 117 4.36 3.62 3.50
CA ILE A 117 4.17 4.21 4.84
C ILE A 117 5.29 5.21 5.14
N PHE A 118 6.54 4.79 4.93
CA PHE A 118 7.69 5.68 5.10
C PHE A 118 7.66 6.85 4.11
N LEU A 119 7.34 6.59 2.84
CA LEU A 119 7.23 7.62 1.82
C LEU A 119 6.19 8.69 2.19
N SER A 120 5.02 8.27 2.66
CA SER A 120 3.96 9.18 3.11
C SER A 120 4.39 10.02 4.32
N THR A 121 5.16 9.42 5.23
CA THR A 121 5.75 10.14 6.37
C THR A 121 6.74 11.20 5.90
N VAL A 122 7.61 10.87 4.94
CA VAL A 122 8.56 11.82 4.33
C VAL A 122 7.83 12.97 3.62
N ILE A 123 6.76 12.68 2.88
CA ILE A 123 5.93 13.70 2.23
C ILE A 123 5.34 14.67 3.27
N ALA A 124 4.82 14.15 4.39
CA ALA A 124 4.27 14.97 5.47
C ALA A 124 5.34 15.87 6.12
N ILE A 125 6.55 15.33 6.39
CA ILE A 125 7.68 16.09 6.94
C ILE A 125 8.12 17.19 5.96
N TYR A 126 8.18 16.89 4.66
CA TYR A 126 8.51 17.87 3.64
C TYR A 126 7.46 19.00 3.59
N ALA A 127 6.17 18.66 3.56
CA ALA A 127 5.09 19.64 3.57
C ALA A 127 5.13 20.53 4.82
N PHE A 128 5.44 19.96 5.98
CA PHE A 128 5.62 20.71 7.23
C PHE A 128 6.75 21.72 7.14
N ASN A 129 7.94 21.31 6.68
CA ASN A 129 9.08 22.21 6.54
C ASN A 129 8.82 23.33 5.52
N LEU A 130 8.12 22.99 4.44
CA LEU A 130 7.74 23.94 3.40
C LEU A 130 6.77 25.00 3.93
N VAL A 131 5.72 24.62 4.67
CA VAL A 131 4.67 25.56 5.11
C VAL A 131 5.04 26.29 6.41
N ILE A 132 5.53 25.56 7.41
CA ILE A 132 5.77 26.11 8.75
C ILE A 132 7.13 26.80 8.82
N ARG A 133 8.18 26.14 8.30
CA ARG A 133 9.55 26.68 8.39
C ARG A 133 9.92 27.54 7.18
N ASN A 134 9.05 27.61 6.17
CA ASN A 134 9.32 28.28 4.88
C ASN A 134 10.65 27.80 4.26
N ARG A 135 10.98 26.52 4.44
CA ARG A 135 12.22 25.90 3.95
C ARG A 135 11.89 24.89 2.88
N ASN A 136 12.35 25.16 1.66
CA ASN A 136 12.38 24.16 0.61
C ASN A 136 13.58 23.23 0.87
N LEU A 137 13.31 21.99 1.29
CA LEU A 137 14.37 21.00 1.47
C LEU A 137 14.98 20.69 0.10
N PRO A 138 16.32 20.56 -0.02
CA PRO A 138 17.00 20.28 -1.28
C PRO A 138 16.82 18.81 -1.73
N LEU A 139 15.56 18.38 -1.82
CA LEU A 139 15.16 17.10 -2.38
C LEU A 139 15.64 17.03 -3.83
N GLY A 140 16.14 15.88 -4.22
CA GLY A 140 16.88 15.60 -5.45
C GLY A 140 18.18 14.90 -5.06
N LYS A 141 19.24 15.66 -4.77
CA LYS A 141 20.52 15.10 -4.31
C LYS A 141 20.39 14.28 -3.01
N TRP A 142 19.45 14.66 -2.15
CA TRP A 142 19.22 14.01 -0.87
C TRP A 142 18.09 12.97 -0.90
N ASP A 143 17.50 12.70 -2.07
CA ASP A 143 16.43 11.71 -2.19
C ASP A 143 16.93 10.31 -1.82
N VAL A 144 18.18 9.98 -2.15
CA VAL A 144 18.82 8.72 -1.72
C VAL A 144 18.80 8.56 -0.21
N PHE A 145 19.15 9.59 0.56
CA PHE A 145 19.17 9.52 2.02
C PHE A 145 17.76 9.37 2.64
N LEU A 146 16.72 9.77 1.90
CA LEU A 146 15.32 9.62 2.32
C LEU A 146 14.72 8.28 1.88
N LEU A 147 15.10 7.80 0.69
CA LEU A 147 14.66 6.52 0.17
C LEU A 147 15.39 5.34 0.82
N CYS A 148 16.64 5.53 1.25
CA CYS A 148 17.41 4.52 1.97
C CYS A 148 16.68 3.96 3.20
N PRO A 149 16.16 4.77 4.14
CA PRO A 149 15.36 4.23 5.23
C PRO A 149 13.98 3.74 4.75
N ALA A 150 13.36 4.41 3.76
CA ALA A 150 12.02 4.04 3.30
C ALA A 150 11.96 2.67 2.62
N ILE A 151 12.99 2.30 1.85
CA ILE A 151 13.09 1.03 1.12
C ILE A 151 14.05 0.08 1.85
N GLY A 152 15.21 0.57 2.29
CA GLY A 152 16.25 -0.28 2.87
C GLY A 152 15.89 -0.91 4.20
N PHE A 153 15.15 -0.22 5.09
CA PHE A 153 14.72 -0.82 6.35
C PHE A 153 13.74 -1.98 6.13
N PRO A 154 12.63 -1.81 5.37
CA PRO A 154 11.76 -2.92 4.98
C PRO A 154 12.52 -4.05 4.28
N LEU A 155 13.43 -3.72 3.36
CA LEU A 155 14.19 -4.70 2.58
C LEU A 155 14.98 -5.64 3.48
N VAL A 156 15.72 -5.10 4.46
CA VAL A 156 16.54 -5.90 5.39
C VAL A 156 15.65 -6.78 6.27
N GLU A 157 14.59 -6.20 6.84
CA GLU A 157 13.65 -6.92 7.72
C GLU A 157 12.98 -8.08 6.98
N LEU A 158 12.41 -7.82 5.81
CA LEU A 158 11.68 -8.83 5.03
C LEU A 158 12.61 -9.86 4.37
N THR A 159 13.87 -9.51 4.11
CA THR A 159 14.87 -10.49 3.66
C THR A 159 15.14 -11.53 4.75
N LEU A 160 15.20 -11.11 6.02
CA LEU A 160 15.33 -12.05 7.14
C LEU A 160 14.10 -12.96 7.24
N VAL A 161 12.89 -12.40 7.12
CA VAL A 161 11.64 -13.19 7.10
C VAL A 161 11.63 -14.22 5.97
N ALA A 162 12.04 -13.81 4.77
CA ALA A 162 12.14 -14.69 3.60
C ALA A 162 13.18 -15.80 3.84
N PHE A 163 14.36 -15.44 4.37
CA PHE A 163 15.42 -16.38 4.69
C PHE A 163 14.97 -17.46 5.69
N PHE A 164 14.18 -17.09 6.71
CA PHE A 164 13.61 -18.04 7.66
C PHE A 164 12.38 -18.80 7.12
N GLY A 165 12.01 -18.62 5.85
CA GLY A 165 10.90 -19.33 5.22
C GLY A 165 9.54 -19.02 5.87
N LYS A 166 9.37 -17.81 6.40
CA LYS A 166 8.20 -17.42 7.19
C LYS A 166 7.03 -16.90 6.35
N PHE A 167 7.10 -16.95 5.02
CA PHE A 167 5.96 -16.61 4.16
C PHE A 167 5.06 -17.83 3.91
N SER A 168 3.75 -17.61 3.96
CA SER A 168 2.75 -18.63 3.66
C SER A 168 1.50 -18.02 3.01
N PRO A 169 0.75 -18.81 2.21
CA PRO A 169 -0.47 -18.34 1.58
C PRO A 169 -1.61 -18.20 2.61
N ASN A 170 -2.16 -16.99 2.73
CA ASN A 170 -3.43 -16.67 3.39
C ASN A 170 -4.58 -16.68 2.36
N PRO A 171 -5.88 -16.56 2.74
CA PRO A 171 -7.00 -16.56 1.80
C PRO A 171 -6.95 -15.48 0.72
N ALA A 172 -6.33 -14.32 0.99
CA ALA A 172 -6.32 -13.18 0.08
C ALA A 172 -5.00 -13.05 -0.72
N PHE A 173 -3.86 -13.35 -0.09
CA PHE A 173 -2.53 -13.19 -0.67
C PHE A 173 -1.48 -13.97 0.14
N CYS A 174 -0.21 -13.86 -0.25
CA CYS A 174 0.91 -14.43 0.49
C CYS A 174 1.41 -13.43 1.53
N SER A 175 1.50 -13.88 2.79
CA SER A 175 1.89 -13.04 3.93
C SER A 175 2.76 -13.83 4.90
N ILE A 176 3.22 -13.17 5.97
CA ILE A 176 3.95 -13.84 7.05
C ILE A 176 3.03 -14.87 7.72
N LYS A 177 3.55 -16.07 7.95
CA LYS A 177 2.87 -17.23 8.55
C LYS A 177 2.57 -17.00 10.02
N GLU A 178 1.31 -17.08 10.40
CA GLU A 178 0.80 -16.96 11.78
C GLU A 178 1.37 -18.06 12.72
N GLU A 179 2.54 -17.80 13.30
CA GLU A 179 3.10 -18.54 14.42
C GLU A 179 3.08 -17.64 15.65
N ARG A 180 2.41 -18.06 16.74
CA ARG A 180 2.04 -17.27 17.94
C ARG A 180 3.16 -16.46 18.64
N GLY A 181 4.43 -16.66 18.27
CA GLY A 181 5.56 -15.86 18.79
C GLY A 181 6.20 -14.92 17.77
N PHE A 182 6.43 -15.41 16.54
CA PHE A 182 7.10 -14.63 15.48
C PHE A 182 6.16 -13.61 14.84
N VAL A 183 4.89 -13.98 14.64
CA VAL A 183 3.91 -13.05 14.05
C VAL A 183 3.52 -11.99 15.04
N THR A 184 3.27 -12.30 16.30
CA THR A 184 2.95 -11.24 17.27
C THR A 184 4.05 -10.18 17.34
N PHE A 185 5.34 -10.56 17.29
CA PHE A 185 6.43 -9.59 17.28
C PHE A 185 6.52 -8.78 15.99
N HIS A 186 6.55 -9.45 14.83
CA HIS A 186 6.71 -8.77 13.54
C HIS A 186 5.49 -7.96 13.14
N PHE A 187 4.31 -8.48 13.45
CA PHE A 187 3.02 -7.86 13.20
C PHE A 187 2.81 -6.65 14.12
N LEU A 188 3.19 -6.76 15.40
CA LEU A 188 3.24 -5.62 16.31
C LEU A 188 4.25 -4.58 15.83
N GLN A 189 5.42 -4.97 15.33
CA GLN A 189 6.41 -4.04 14.78
C GLN A 189 5.88 -3.30 13.55
N VAL A 190 5.32 -3.99 12.56
CA VAL A 190 4.77 -3.38 11.35
C VAL A 190 3.55 -2.51 11.66
N CYS A 191 2.66 -2.97 12.54
CA CYS A 191 1.52 -2.17 12.99
C CYS A 191 1.97 -0.96 13.80
N LEU A 192 2.93 -1.11 14.71
CA LEU A 192 3.47 -0.01 15.48
C LEU A 192 4.11 1.04 14.56
N VAL A 193 4.90 0.62 13.57
CA VAL A 193 5.46 1.54 12.57
C VAL A 193 4.35 2.25 11.80
N ALA A 194 3.32 1.52 11.34
CA ALA A 194 2.18 2.11 10.66
C ALA A 194 1.43 3.13 11.55
N PHE A 195 1.11 2.77 12.79
CA PHE A 195 0.42 3.64 13.75
C PHE A 195 1.25 4.87 14.11
N LEU A 196 2.55 4.71 14.35
CA LEU A 196 3.46 5.83 14.62
C LEU A 196 3.55 6.75 13.41
N SER A 197 3.70 6.20 12.20
CA SER A 197 3.67 6.99 10.97
C SER A 197 2.36 7.73 10.79
N PHE A 198 1.21 7.09 11.00
CA PHE A 198 -0.10 7.75 10.93
C PHE A 198 -0.24 8.85 12.00
N ALA A 199 0.18 8.59 13.23
CA ALA A 199 0.15 9.58 14.30
C ALA A 199 1.01 10.81 13.96
N ILE A 200 2.23 10.59 13.44
CA ILE A 200 3.12 11.66 12.98
C ILE A 200 2.48 12.44 11.83
N ILE A 201 1.95 11.74 10.82
CA ILE A 201 1.28 12.35 9.67
C ILE A 201 0.11 13.25 10.13
N ILE A 202 -0.76 12.71 10.98
CA ILE A 202 -1.94 13.44 11.49
C ILE A 202 -1.46 14.67 12.29
N ALA A 203 -0.51 14.51 13.19
CA ALA A 203 0.03 15.61 13.98
C ALA A 203 0.62 16.72 13.10
N LEU A 204 1.44 16.38 12.11
CA LEU A 204 2.05 17.34 11.20
C LEU A 204 1.01 18.09 10.37
N TYR A 205 0.01 17.40 9.81
CA TYR A 205 -1.04 18.06 9.02
C TYR A 205 -2.01 18.88 9.87
N LEU A 206 -2.28 18.49 11.12
CA LEU A 206 -3.01 19.32 12.08
C LEU A 206 -2.24 20.61 12.40
N ILE A 207 -0.92 20.53 12.57
CA ILE A 207 -0.08 21.73 12.78
C ILE A 207 -0.08 22.63 11.55
N ILE A 208 0.11 22.05 10.35
CA ILE A 208 0.03 22.78 9.06
C ILE A 208 -1.33 23.48 8.94
N TRP A 209 -2.42 22.78 9.21
CA TRP A 209 -3.78 23.32 9.14
C TRP A 209 -3.99 24.47 10.13
N CYS A 210 -3.63 24.27 11.40
CA CYS A 210 -3.72 25.29 12.43
C CYS A 210 -2.89 26.54 12.09
N TYR A 211 -1.69 26.35 11.55
CA TYR A 211 -0.84 27.45 11.11
C TYR A 211 -1.43 28.22 9.94
N ILE A 212 -1.91 27.52 8.89
CA ILE A 212 -2.57 28.17 7.75
C ILE A 212 -3.79 28.94 8.22
N LYS A 213 -4.64 28.37 9.08
CA LYS A 213 -5.83 29.03 9.62
C LYS A 213 -5.48 30.29 10.41
N ARG A 214 -4.43 30.24 11.25
CA ARG A 214 -3.93 31.42 11.99
C ARG A 214 -3.40 32.48 11.03
N GLN A 215 -2.56 32.10 10.07
CA GLN A 215 -1.97 33.07 9.15
C GLN A 215 -3.00 33.68 8.20
N THR A 216 -3.99 32.93 7.72
CA THR A 216 -5.07 33.48 6.87
C THR A 216 -5.87 34.56 7.59
N ARG A 217 -6.00 34.50 8.93
CA ARG A 217 -6.61 35.58 9.73
C ARG A 217 -5.75 36.84 9.80
N VAL A 218 -4.42 36.69 9.78
CA VAL A 218 -3.44 37.79 9.89
C VAL A 218 -3.09 38.39 8.52
N MET A 219 -3.21 37.59 7.45
CA MET A 219 -2.72 37.90 6.11
C MET A 219 -3.66 38.73 5.22
N ASN A 220 -4.86 39.09 5.70
CA ASN A 220 -5.72 40.02 4.98
C ASN A 220 -5.13 41.44 4.85
N GLU A 221 -3.94 41.69 5.41
CA GLU A 221 -3.37 43.04 5.55
C GLU A 221 -1.99 43.27 4.89
N SER A 222 -1.33 42.30 4.24
CA SER A 222 0.04 42.53 3.70
C SER A 222 0.36 41.85 2.36
N PHE A 223 0.73 42.66 1.36
CA PHE A 223 1.23 42.27 0.04
C PHE A 223 2.68 41.73 0.10
N GLY A 224 2.85 40.45 -0.27
CA GLY A 224 4.15 39.75 -0.35
C GLY A 224 4.05 38.22 -0.49
N GLN A 225 2.86 37.70 -0.82
CA GLN A 225 2.43 36.33 -0.47
C GLN A 225 2.65 35.24 -1.52
N GLN A 226 3.19 35.54 -2.72
CA GLN A 226 3.17 34.55 -3.81
C GLN A 226 3.94 33.26 -3.47
N SER A 227 5.09 33.36 -2.80
CA SER A 227 5.85 32.19 -2.34
C SER A 227 5.11 31.38 -1.27
N ALA A 228 4.43 32.06 -0.33
CA ALA A 228 3.62 31.42 0.70
C ALA A 228 2.37 30.73 0.11
N ILE A 229 1.72 31.36 -0.87
CA ILE A 229 0.58 30.78 -1.61
C ILE A 229 1.02 29.52 -2.35
N ASN A 230 2.14 29.57 -3.06
CA ASN A 230 2.69 28.42 -3.78
C ASN A 230 3.06 27.27 -2.84
N SER A 231 3.66 27.58 -1.69
CA SER A 231 4.01 26.60 -0.66
C SER A 231 2.78 25.91 -0.08
N ARG A 232 1.70 26.66 0.21
CA ARG A 232 0.41 26.11 0.69
C ARG A 232 -0.26 25.24 -0.38
N ARG A 233 -0.28 25.69 -1.65
CA ARG A 233 -0.83 24.90 -2.77
C ARG A 233 -0.07 23.59 -2.95
N LEU A 234 1.26 23.61 -2.87
CA LEU A 234 2.07 22.40 -2.96
C LEU A 234 1.81 21.47 -1.78
N ALA A 235 1.75 21.98 -0.55
CA ALA A 235 1.45 21.17 0.63
C ALA A 235 0.06 20.53 0.57
N PHE A 236 -0.94 21.22 0.03
CA PHE A 236 -2.26 20.66 -0.24
C PHE A 236 -2.21 19.56 -1.31
N LYS A 237 -1.50 19.78 -2.42
CA LYS A 237 -1.31 18.74 -3.44
C LYS A 237 -0.63 17.49 -2.85
N LEU A 238 0.37 17.69 -1.97
CA LEU A 238 1.04 16.60 -1.25
C LEU A 238 0.15 15.90 -0.22
N SER A 239 -0.76 16.62 0.45
CA SER A 239 -1.69 16.00 1.41
C SER A 239 -2.65 15.02 0.77
N LEU A 240 -2.95 15.17 -0.52
CA LEU A 240 -3.80 14.22 -1.25
C LEU A 240 -3.15 12.84 -1.34
N PHE A 241 -1.84 12.76 -1.61
CA PHE A 241 -1.12 11.47 -1.62
C PHE A 241 -1.13 10.81 -0.24
N VAL A 242 -0.91 11.61 0.80
CA VAL A 242 -0.92 11.12 2.19
C VAL A 242 -2.31 10.65 2.61
N LEU A 243 -3.37 11.37 2.22
CA LEU A 243 -4.76 10.99 2.50
C LEU A 243 -5.09 9.64 1.85
N VAL A 244 -4.72 9.45 0.60
CA VAL A 244 -4.93 8.19 -0.13
C VAL A 244 -4.26 7.03 0.61
N HIS A 245 -3.02 7.23 1.06
CA HIS A 245 -2.30 6.22 1.85
C HIS A 245 -2.98 5.90 3.19
N VAL A 246 -3.44 6.92 3.93
CA VAL A 246 -4.19 6.71 5.19
C VAL A 246 -5.46 5.91 4.95
N ILE A 247 -6.18 6.14 3.85
CA ILE A 247 -7.38 5.38 3.52
C ILE A 247 -7.03 3.92 3.19
N GLN A 248 -6.03 3.71 2.32
CA GLN A 248 -5.61 2.37 1.89
C GLN A 248 -5.14 1.49 3.05
N PHE A 249 -4.20 2.01 3.85
CA PHE A 249 -3.49 1.21 4.85
C PHE A 249 -4.07 1.38 6.26
N GLY A 250 -4.90 2.40 6.50
CA GLY A 250 -5.57 2.57 7.79
C GLY A 250 -6.49 1.40 8.12
N VAL A 251 -7.23 0.87 7.13
CA VAL A 251 -8.10 -0.30 7.33
C VAL A 251 -7.27 -1.56 7.59
N ASN A 252 -6.16 -1.75 6.88
CA ASN A 252 -5.24 -2.86 7.10
C ASN A 252 -4.61 -2.82 8.50
N ALA A 253 -4.26 -1.62 8.99
CA ALA A 253 -3.73 -1.44 10.34
C ALA A 253 -4.77 -1.76 11.43
N ILE A 254 -6.04 -1.40 11.20
CA ILE A 254 -7.14 -1.75 12.11
C ILE A 254 -7.40 -3.25 12.11
N GLU A 255 -7.52 -3.88 10.93
CA GLU A 255 -7.65 -5.34 10.82
C GLU A 255 -6.49 -6.04 11.51
N GLY A 256 -5.28 -5.53 11.31
CA GLY A 256 -4.11 -6.08 11.93
C GLY A 256 -4.13 -6.02 13.45
N LEU A 257 -4.43 -4.85 14.00
CA LEU A 257 -4.55 -4.69 15.43
C LEU A 257 -5.60 -5.66 15.98
N TRP A 258 -6.70 -5.87 15.26
CA TRP A 258 -7.75 -6.81 15.64
C TRP A 258 -7.24 -8.25 15.77
N ILE A 259 -6.46 -8.74 14.80
CA ILE A 259 -5.87 -10.09 14.80
C ILE A 259 -5.03 -10.36 16.07
N SER A 260 -4.51 -9.32 16.70
CA SER A 260 -3.74 -9.46 17.95
C SER A 260 -4.61 -9.79 19.17
N PHE A 261 -5.91 -9.53 19.09
CA PHE A 261 -6.87 -9.76 20.18
C PHE A 261 -7.84 -10.91 19.87
N ASP A 262 -8.33 -11.00 18.63
CA ASP A 262 -9.32 -11.99 18.20
C ASP A 262 -9.35 -12.14 16.67
N GLU A 263 -10.16 -13.07 16.14
CA GLU A 263 -10.43 -13.16 14.70
C GLU A 263 -11.20 -11.92 14.21
N PRO A 264 -10.75 -11.24 13.13
CA PRO A 264 -11.41 -10.05 12.63
C PRO A 264 -12.77 -10.38 11.98
N PRO A 265 -13.79 -9.53 12.16
CA PRO A 265 -15.07 -9.68 11.47
C PRO A 265 -14.88 -9.75 9.96
N MET A 266 -15.64 -10.62 9.28
CA MET A 266 -15.53 -10.80 7.83
C MET A 266 -15.69 -9.50 7.03
N GLY A 267 -16.57 -8.60 7.47
CA GLY A 267 -16.75 -7.28 6.85
C GLY A 267 -15.50 -6.41 6.92
N LEU A 268 -14.77 -6.45 8.04
CA LEU A 268 -13.49 -5.72 8.19
C LEU A 268 -12.43 -6.29 7.26
N ARG A 269 -12.34 -7.63 7.17
CA ARG A 269 -11.41 -8.33 6.26
C ARG A 269 -11.69 -8.00 4.79
N TYR A 270 -12.96 -8.00 4.37
CA TYR A 270 -13.32 -7.60 3.00
C TYR A 270 -13.04 -6.12 2.74
N ALA A 271 -13.36 -5.23 3.69
CA ALA A 271 -13.06 -3.81 3.56
C ALA A 271 -11.56 -3.56 3.37
N SER A 272 -10.72 -4.20 4.20
CA SER A 272 -9.25 -4.17 4.10
C SER A 272 -8.77 -4.59 2.71
N ILE A 273 -9.24 -5.74 2.23
CA ILE A 273 -8.88 -6.26 0.91
C ILE A 273 -9.28 -5.30 -0.22
N PHE A 274 -10.54 -4.84 -0.23
CA PHE A 274 -11.05 -3.99 -1.30
C PHE A 274 -10.42 -2.59 -1.29
N ILE A 275 -10.38 -1.95 -0.12
CA ILE A 275 -9.84 -0.60 0.01
C ILE A 275 -8.34 -0.62 -0.31
N GLY A 276 -7.61 -1.63 0.18
CA GLY A 276 -6.20 -1.83 -0.16
C GLY A 276 -5.97 -2.05 -1.66
N ALA A 277 -6.85 -2.79 -2.34
CA ALA A 277 -6.74 -3.04 -3.79
C ALA A 277 -6.94 -1.77 -4.67
N THR A 278 -7.73 -0.80 -4.19
CA THR A 278 -8.05 0.42 -4.97
C THR A 278 -6.93 1.44 -5.05
N GLY A 279 -5.80 1.19 -4.40
CA GLY A 279 -4.89 2.27 -4.11
C GLY A 279 -4.16 2.87 -5.32
N GLY A 280 -3.79 2.07 -6.31
CA GLY A 280 -3.20 2.57 -7.56
C GLY A 280 -4.18 3.43 -8.37
N ILE A 281 -5.47 3.10 -8.31
CA ILE A 281 -6.54 3.94 -8.89
C ILE A 281 -6.59 5.29 -8.17
N MET A 282 -6.64 5.27 -6.83
CA MET A 282 -6.71 6.50 -6.02
C MET A 282 -5.47 7.39 -6.22
N ASN A 283 -4.27 6.80 -6.23
CA ASN A 283 -3.02 7.51 -6.51
C ASN A 283 -3.00 8.08 -7.93
N GLY A 284 -3.54 7.37 -8.92
CA GLY A 284 -3.73 7.87 -10.28
C GLY A 284 -4.68 9.07 -10.36
N VAL A 285 -5.79 9.05 -9.61
CA VAL A 285 -6.72 10.19 -9.51
C VAL A 285 -6.00 11.40 -8.89
N VAL A 286 -5.27 11.20 -7.79
CA VAL A 286 -4.47 12.28 -7.17
C VAL A 286 -3.46 12.82 -8.16
N PHE A 287 -2.75 11.96 -8.89
CA PHE A 287 -1.80 12.37 -9.92
C PHE A 287 -2.43 13.32 -10.95
N LEU A 288 -3.64 13.01 -11.42
CA LEU A 288 -4.37 13.89 -12.35
C LEU A 288 -4.80 15.21 -11.69
N MET A 289 -5.20 15.20 -10.42
CA MET A 289 -5.59 16.42 -9.70
C MET A 289 -4.41 17.35 -9.45
N VAL A 290 -3.23 16.79 -9.17
CA VAL A 290 -2.05 17.60 -8.83
C VAL A 290 -1.27 18.09 -10.04
N ASN A 291 -1.44 17.46 -11.21
CA ASN A 291 -0.78 17.86 -12.46
C ASN A 291 -1.70 18.62 -13.44
N LYS A 292 -2.94 18.90 -13.03
CA LYS A 292 -3.72 20.04 -13.55
C LYS A 292 -3.16 21.36 -12.98
#